data_AF-A0A6I5C566-F1
#
_entry.id   AF-A0A6I5C566-F1
#
_cell.length_a   1.000
_cell.length_b   1.000
_cell.length_c   1.000
_cell.angle_alpha   90.00
_cell.angle_beta   90.00
_cell.angle_gamma   90.00
#
_symmetry.space_group_name_H-M   'P 1'
#
loop_
_entity.id
_entity.type
_entity.pdbx_description
1 polymer ?
#
loop_
_entity_poly.entity_id
_entity_poly.type
_entity_poly.pdbx_seq_one_letter_code
_entity_poly.pdbx_strand_id
1 'polypeptide(L)' 'MLEQFLAVAREKHFGRAAELLGMSQPPLSQSVQRLERAVGVRLLDRGAGGVRLTAAGT' A
#
# COMPACT_ATOMS: atom_id res chain seq x y z
N MET A 1 9.50 3.27 1.37
CA MET A 1 8.08 3.68 1.36
C MET A 1 7.46 3.56 -0.04
N LEU A 2 8.14 4.09 -1.07
CA LEU A 2 7.64 4.01 -2.45
C LEU A 2 7.58 2.58 -2.98
N GLU A 3 8.61 1.76 -2.76
CA GLU A 3 8.60 0.34 -3.18
C GLU A 3 7.46 -0.46 -2.52
N GLN A 4 7.22 -0.24 -1.23
CA GLN A 4 6.10 -0.82 -0.51
C GLN A 4 4.75 -0.43 -1.11
N PHE A 5 4.57 0.85 -1.45
CA PHE A 5 3.38 1.33 -2.12
C PHE A 5 3.21 0.68 -3.50
N LEU A 6 4.26 0.66 -4.32
CA LEU A 6 4.23 0.05 -5.65
C LEU A 6 3.90 -1.44 -5.60
N ALA A 7 4.46 -2.18 -4.62
CA ALA A 7 4.14 -3.58 -4.41
C ALA A 7 2.64 -3.77 -4.11
N VAL A 8 2.07 -2.95 -3.21
CA VAL A 8 0.64 -3.01 -2.87
C VAL A 8 -0.25 -2.58 -4.04
N ALA A 9 0.16 -1.57 -4.80
CA ALA A 9 -0.58 -1.08 -5.96
C ALA A 9 -0.68 -2.15 -7.07
N ARG A 10 0.41 -2.91 -7.28
CA ARG A 10 0.46 -4.03 -8.23
C ARG A 10 -0.36 -5.21 -7.76
N GLU A 11 -0.14 -5.64 -6.51
CA GLU A 11 -0.80 -6.82 -5.95
C GLU A 11 -2.26 -6.59 -5.57
N LYS A 12 -2.69 -5.34 -5.40
CA LYS A 12 -4.03 -4.97 -4.89
C LYS A 12 -4.39 -5.68 -3.57
N HIS A 13 -3.37 -6.14 -2.84
CA HIS A 13 -3.52 -6.96 -1.64
C HIS A 13 -2.28 -6.84 -0.74
N PHE A 14 -2.47 -6.45 0.51
CA PHE A 14 -1.36 -6.22 1.44
C PHE A 14 -0.60 -7.50 1.82
N GLY A 15 -1.30 -8.62 2.06
CA GLY A 15 -0.66 -9.92 2.33
C GLY A 15 0.30 -10.36 1.22
N ARG A 16 -0.21 -10.52 -0.01
CA ARG A 16 0.61 -10.85 -1.19
C ARG A 16 1.78 -9.88 -1.42
N ALA A 17 1.57 -8.58 -1.25
CA ALA A 17 2.65 -7.61 -1.36
C ALA A 17 3.72 -7.77 -0.26
N ALA A 18 3.31 -8.18 0.95
CA ALA A 18 4.26 -8.45 2.04
C ALA A 18 5.07 -9.72 1.76
N GLU A 19 4.41 -10.78 1.29
CA GLU A 19 5.06 -12.03 0.85
C GLU A 19 6.08 -11.76 -0.26
N LEU A 20 5.71 -10.98 -1.28
CA LEU A 20 6.61 -10.58 -2.37
C LEU A 20 7.86 -9.85 -1.87
N LEU A 21 7.69 -9.01 -0.84
CA LEU A 21 8.78 -8.24 -0.23
C LEU A 21 9.54 -9.02 0.85
N GLY A 22 9.21 -10.30 1.09
CA GLY A 22 9.85 -11.10 2.13
C GLY A 22 9.66 -10.54 3.54
N MET A 23 8.52 -9.89 3.80
CA MET A 23 8.25 -9.22 5.07
C MET A 23 6.85 -9.53 5.60
N SER A 24 6.59 -9.17 6.85
CA SER A 24 5.23 -9.25 7.41
C SER A 24 4.38 -8.05 6.97
N GLN A 25 3.06 -8.25 6.98
CA GLN A 25 2.10 -7.21 6.58
C GLN A 25 2.11 -5.94 7.46
N PRO A 26 2.24 -5.99 8.81
CA PRO A 26 2.20 -4.79 9.64
C PRO A 26 3.22 -3.70 9.26
N PRO A 27 4.53 -3.98 9.07
CA PRO A 27 5.50 -2.97 8.64
C PRO A 27 5.24 -2.46 7.22
N LEU A 28 4.65 -3.28 6.34
CA LEU A 28 4.21 -2.84 5.01
C LEU A 28 3.10 -1.79 5.11
N SER A 29 2.04 -2.07 5.88
CA SER A 29 0.93 -1.13 6.08
C SER A 29 1.40 0.19 6.70
N GLN A 30 2.31 0.14 7.68
CA GLN A 30 2.89 1.32 8.30
C GLN A 30 3.71 2.16 7.32
N SER A 31 4.47 1.50 6.43
CA SER A 31 5.27 2.18 5.40
C SER A 31 4.40 2.93 4.40
N VAL A 32 3.29 2.33 3.98
CA VAL A 32 2.29 2.97 3.11
C VAL A 32 1.61 4.14 3.83
N GLN A 33 1.14 3.96 5.06
CA GLN A 33 0.53 5.05 5.84
C GLN A 33 1.50 6.21 6.07
N ARG A 34 2.80 5.93 6.23
CA ARG A 34 3.83 6.96 6.34
C ARG A 34 4.00 7.72 5.03
N LEU A 35 3.94 7.04 3.88
CA LEU A 35 3.94 7.69 2.57
C LEU A 35 2.73 8.62 2.41
N GLU A 36 1.52 8.11 2.65
CA GLU A 36 0.27 8.87 2.55
C GLU A 36 0.31 10.12 3.45
N ARG A 37 0.85 10.00 4.67
CA ARG A 37 1.06 11.16 5.55
C ARG A 37 2.10 12.14 5.04
N ALA A 38 3.20 11.65 4.46
CA ALA A 38 4.26 12.51 3.92
C ALA A 38 3.79 13.32 2.71
N VAL A 39 2.92 12.74 1.86
CA VAL A 39 2.34 13.43 0.71
C VAL A 39 1.03 14.16 1.03
N GLY A 40 0.47 13.96 2.23
CA GLY A 40 -0.74 14.63 2.71
C GLY A 40 -2.04 14.15 2.06
N VAL A 41 -2.00 13.05 1.29
CA VAL A 41 -3.16 12.49 0.57
C VAL A 41 -3.20 10.97 0.67
N ARG A 42 -4.41 10.40 0.65
CA ARG A 42 -4.58 8.95 0.55
C ARG A 42 -4.24 8.50 -0.87
N LEU A 43 -3.39 7.50 -0.98
CA LEU A 43 -2.97 6.91 -2.25
C LEU A 43 -3.70 5.60 -2.52
N LEU A 44 -4.21 4.93 -1.47
CA LEU A 44 -4.92 3.66 -1.56
C LEU A 44 -6.26 3.70 -0.81
N ASP A 45 -7.31 3.19 -1.45
CA ASP A 45 -8.57 2.84 -0.80
C ASP A 45 -8.54 1.38 -0.35
N ARG A 46 -8.99 1.16 0.89
CA ARG A 46 -9.05 -0.16 1.54
C ARG A 46 -10.51 -0.48 1.86
N GLY A 47 -11.02 -1.59 1.35
CA GLY A 47 -12.41 -2.00 1.61
C GLY A 47 -12.62 -3.50 1.44
N ALA A 48 -13.88 -3.93 1.49
CA ALA A 48 -14.25 -5.34 1.37
C ALA A 48 -13.79 -5.99 0.04
N GLY A 49 -13.58 -5.19 -1.00
CA GLY A 49 -13.06 -5.64 -2.31
C GLY A 49 -11.53 -5.63 -2.43
N GLY A 50 -10.79 -5.47 -1.33
CA GLY A 50 -9.32 -5.37 -1.35
C GLY A 50 -8.81 -3.95 -1.48
N VAL A 51 -7.66 -3.78 -2.15
CA VAL A 51 -6.96 -2.50 -2.28
C VAL A 51 -7.13 -1.92 -3.69
N ARG A 52 -7.41 -0.62 -3.77
CA ARG A 52 -7.52 0.13 -5.03
C ARG A 52 -6.69 1.41 -4.95
N LEU A 53 -6.16 1.88 -6.08
CA LEU A 53 -5.53 3.20 -6.15
C LEU A 53 -6.61 4.28 -6.08
N THR A 54 -6.32 5.36 -5.35
CA THR A 54 -7.09 6.61 -5.45
C THR A 54 -6.65 7.38 -6.70
N ALA A 55 -7.34 8.48 -7.02
CA ALA A 55 -6.90 9.39 -8.08
C ALA A 55 -5.50 10.00 -7.83
N ALA A 56 -5.07 10.09 -6.57
CA ALA A 56 -3.73 10.57 -6.23
C ALA A 56 -2.66 9.44 -6.29
N GLY A 57 -3.08 8.19 -6.37
CA GLY A 57 -2.21 7.01 -6.41
C GLY A 57 -1.93 6.46 -7.82
N THR A 58 -2.56 7.01 -8.86
CA THR A 58 -2.25 6.73 -10.28
C THR A 58 -1.09 7.57 -10.76
#